data_AF-W9WW15-F1
#
_entry.id   AF-W9WW15-F1
#
_cell.length_a   1.000
_cell.length_b   1.000
_cell.length_c   1.000
_cell.angle_alpha   90.00
_cell.angle_beta   90.00
_cell.angle_gamma   90.00
#
_symmetry.space_group_name_H-M   'P 1'
#
loop_
_entity.id
_entity.type
_entity.pdbx_description
1 polymer ?
#
loop_
_entity_poly.entity_id
_entity_poly.type
_entity_poly.pdbx_seq_one_letter_code
_entity_poly.pdbx_strand_id
1 'polypeptide(L)'
;MAGAASEEDMTTMLNLVVNHQWPRILRYLEWLKRAFQPKKSPAHHRSKEAAALVKSRLESQPFLKTRLWIDDNGFEFAIPTNLRAQGYGLSETVATGESFQNVDSSVSDLFEKVHKLCAEESRRSQEELLKQVMHITFDLWKGARTRSAIKAYLHQYFGDCRKHKAEAEKALLFLCKIYYGVRSFIEAAERPPAFKSIQCVPVHYQASGANHNFDSKQTTPLTVARRLGINVQQPGWIKYLIGEGTKFATLLQQKRRKPHFHAEIQVLQSHDFLSSPDERKHTHPYIGCSRRCCLLCYLFIRSYGGFDVRGTHQTIIHRWEIPEHTIVGKADPITKFRSATERFLNIVRSILQRLFNMTYPISQSQLLAQSSDALSSARSTSEKESAQLEKSHRELE
;
A
#
# COMPACT_ATOMS: atom_id res chain seq x y z
N MET A 1 3.90 5.86 32.01
CA MET A 1 4.24 6.18 30.60
C MET A 1 4.71 4.90 29.93
N ALA A 2 4.34 4.66 28.66
CA ALA A 2 4.96 3.60 27.88
C ALA A 2 6.42 4.00 27.56
N GLY A 3 7.33 3.01 27.45
CA GLY A 3 8.72 3.28 27.11
C GLY A 3 8.86 3.72 25.65
N ALA A 4 9.76 4.65 25.36
CA ALA A 4 10.15 4.98 23.99
C ALA A 4 11.03 3.86 23.42
N ALA A 5 10.83 3.53 22.15
CA ALA A 5 11.70 2.59 21.46
C ALA A 5 13.11 3.19 21.34
N SER A 6 14.13 2.36 21.56
CA SER A 6 15.51 2.79 21.30
C SER A 6 15.78 2.87 19.79
N GLU A 7 16.84 3.58 19.40
CA GLU A 7 17.32 3.57 18.00
C GLU A 7 17.69 2.15 17.53
N GLU A 8 18.16 1.31 18.46
CA GLU A 8 18.48 -0.09 18.20
C GLU A 8 17.23 -0.92 17.90
N ASP A 9 16.14 -0.70 18.64
CA ASP A 9 14.84 -1.34 18.38
C ASP A 9 14.30 -0.95 17.00
N MET A 10 14.41 0.33 16.65
CA MET A 10 14.00 0.85 15.35
C MET A 10 14.81 0.23 14.20
N THR A 11 16.12 0.12 14.38
CA THR A 11 17.03 -0.51 13.42
C THR A 11 16.72 -2.00 13.26
N THR A 12 16.49 -2.69 14.38
CA THR A 12 16.14 -4.12 14.40
C THR A 12 14.81 -4.38 13.69
N MET A 13 13.79 -3.58 13.97
CA MET A 13 12.50 -3.68 13.29
C MET A 13 12.61 -3.36 11.79
N LEU A 14 13.37 -2.33 11.42
CA LEU A 14 13.63 -2.01 10.01
C LEU A 14 14.32 -3.17 9.29
N ASN A 15 15.33 -3.77 9.91
CA ASN A 15 16.04 -4.94 9.36
C ASN A 15 15.08 -6.13 9.17
N LEU A 16 14.25 -6.43 10.16
CA LEU A 16 13.26 -7.49 10.08
C LEU A 16 12.28 -7.27 8.91
N VAL A 17 11.74 -6.05 8.79
CA VAL A 17 10.79 -5.70 7.73
C VAL A 17 11.46 -5.70 6.36
N VAL A 18 12.68 -5.14 6.22
CA VAL A 18 13.44 -5.13 4.97
C VAL A 18 13.75 -6.55 4.52
N ASN A 19 14.23 -7.42 5.42
CA ASN A 19 14.51 -8.82 5.12
C ASN A 19 13.26 -9.56 4.64
N HIS A 20 12.13 -9.36 5.33
CA HIS A 20 10.86 -9.98 4.95
C HIS A 20 10.31 -9.44 3.62
N GLN A 21 10.47 -8.14 3.35
CA GLN A 21 9.97 -7.49 2.14
C GLN A 21 10.98 -7.53 0.97
N TRP A 22 12.15 -8.16 1.15
CA TRP A 22 13.24 -8.17 0.15
C TRP A 22 12.79 -8.55 -1.26
N PRO A 23 11.94 -9.57 -1.49
CA PRO A 23 11.46 -9.89 -2.83
C PRO A 23 10.68 -8.75 -3.50
N ARG A 24 9.94 -7.93 -2.73
CA ARG A 24 9.23 -6.76 -3.25
C ARG A 24 10.19 -5.59 -3.48
N ILE A 25 11.13 -5.40 -2.55
CA ILE A 25 12.19 -4.40 -2.66
C ILE A 25 12.97 -4.59 -3.95
N LEU A 26 13.39 -5.82 -4.28
CA LEU A 26 14.10 -6.12 -5.53
C LEU A 26 13.35 -5.65 -6.77
N ARG A 27 12.02 -5.83 -6.79
CA ARG A 27 11.18 -5.36 -7.89
C ARG A 27 11.15 -3.83 -7.99
N TYR A 28 11.06 -3.13 -6.87
CA TYR A 28 11.08 -1.66 -6.86
C TYR A 28 12.48 -1.11 -7.18
N LEU A 29 13.54 -1.79 -6.75
CA LEU A 29 14.91 -1.50 -7.14
C LEU A 29 15.12 -1.70 -8.63
N GLU A 30 14.57 -2.76 -9.23
CA GLU A 30 14.63 -2.95 -10.68
C GLU A 30 13.92 -1.81 -11.43
N TRP A 31 12.78 -1.34 -10.93
CA TRP A 31 12.08 -0.18 -11.48
C TRP A 31 12.92 1.09 -11.39
N LEU A 32 13.56 1.34 -10.25
CA LEU A 32 14.50 2.45 -10.11
C LEU A 32 15.70 2.32 -11.04
N LYS A 33 16.38 1.17 -11.06
CA LYS A 33 17.53 0.92 -11.93
C LYS A 33 17.17 1.11 -13.39
N ARG A 34 16.00 0.60 -13.83
CA ARG A 34 15.50 0.78 -15.19
C ARG A 34 15.18 2.24 -15.49
N ALA A 35 14.59 2.97 -14.55
CA ALA A 35 14.28 4.38 -14.72
C ALA A 35 15.57 5.21 -14.83
N PHE A 36 16.53 5.01 -13.93
CA PHE A 36 17.79 5.75 -13.81
C PHE A 36 18.96 5.14 -14.62
N GLN A 37 18.70 4.17 -15.48
CA GLN A 37 19.73 3.59 -16.34
C GLN A 37 20.27 4.67 -17.28
N PRO A 38 21.60 4.80 -17.40
CA PRO A 38 22.18 5.77 -18.32
C PRO A 38 21.86 5.35 -19.75
N LYS A 39 20.83 5.95 -20.34
CA LYS A 39 20.77 6.03 -21.79
C LYS A 39 21.85 7.02 -22.21
N LYS A 40 22.53 6.72 -23.33
CA LYS A 40 23.40 7.66 -24.07
C LYS A 40 22.77 9.03 -23.94
N SER A 41 23.54 9.95 -23.35
CA SER A 41 23.11 11.22 -22.81
C SER A 41 21.81 11.70 -23.43
N PRO A 42 20.74 11.99 -22.67
CA PRO A 42 19.84 13.00 -23.17
C PRO A 42 20.78 14.18 -23.41
N ALA A 43 20.92 14.59 -24.68
CA ALA A 43 21.54 15.86 -24.99
C ALA A 43 21.03 16.79 -23.92
N HIS A 44 21.94 17.36 -23.10
CA HIS A 44 21.55 18.44 -22.22
C HIS A 44 20.68 19.31 -23.10
N HIS A 45 19.37 19.30 -22.86
CA HIS A 45 18.53 20.32 -23.40
C HIS A 45 19.15 21.51 -22.70
N ARG A 46 20.08 22.18 -23.42
CA ARG A 46 20.26 23.61 -23.30
C ARG A 46 18.82 24.05 -23.26
N SER A 47 18.36 24.38 -22.05
CA SER A 47 17.21 25.25 -21.90
C SER A 47 17.43 26.25 -23.01
N LYS A 48 16.47 26.36 -23.95
CA LYS A 48 16.45 27.56 -24.79
C LYS A 48 16.76 28.69 -23.81
N GLU A 49 17.82 29.45 -24.08
CA GLU A 49 18.18 30.60 -23.27
C GLU A 49 16.94 31.50 -23.28
N ALA A 50 16.01 31.22 -22.37
CA ALA A 50 14.95 32.11 -22.01
C ALA A 50 15.75 33.24 -21.41
N ALA A 51 15.92 34.28 -22.22
CA ALA A 51 16.84 35.37 -22.00
C ALA A 51 16.94 35.65 -20.50
N ALA A 52 18.11 35.37 -19.92
CA ALA A 52 18.29 35.38 -18.48
C ALA A 52 17.64 36.64 -17.91
N LEU A 53 16.80 36.46 -16.88
CA LEU A 53 16.18 37.56 -16.15
C LEU A 53 17.30 38.31 -15.41
N VAL A 54 17.97 39.21 -16.12
CA VAL A 54 19.00 40.08 -15.55
C VAL A 54 18.28 41.16 -14.75
N LYS A 55 18.78 41.44 -13.54
CA LYS A 55 18.23 42.44 -12.62
C LYS A 55 17.92 43.78 -13.30
N SER A 56 18.82 44.25 -14.16
CA SER A 56 18.65 45.48 -14.95
C SER A 56 17.45 45.46 -15.90
N ARG A 57 17.06 44.28 -16.41
CA ARG A 57 15.93 44.09 -17.31
C ARG A 57 14.60 43.94 -16.57
N LEU A 58 14.64 43.48 -15.32
CA LEU A 58 13.50 43.54 -14.41
C LEU A 58 13.25 45.00 -14.03
N GLU A 59 14.27 45.70 -13.53
CA GLU A 59 14.18 47.08 -13.03
C GLU A 59 13.78 48.11 -14.10
N SER A 60 14.00 47.80 -15.38
CA SER A 60 13.54 48.63 -16.50
C SER A 60 12.05 48.46 -16.83
N GLN A 61 11.34 47.52 -16.22
CA GLN A 61 9.92 47.28 -16.50
C GLN A 61 9.02 48.33 -15.82
N PRO A 62 8.12 49.00 -16.55
CA PRO A 62 7.25 50.06 -16.02
C PRO A 62 6.35 49.60 -14.86
N PHE A 63 5.88 48.35 -14.89
CA PHE A 63 4.98 47.78 -13.88
C PHE A 63 5.63 47.53 -12.51
N LEU A 64 6.97 47.66 -12.40
CA LEU A 64 7.70 47.54 -11.14
C LEU A 64 7.81 48.86 -10.39
N LYS A 65 7.32 49.98 -10.93
CA LYS A 65 7.37 51.29 -10.25
C LYS A 65 6.09 51.62 -9.51
N THR A 66 4.95 51.19 -10.05
CA THR A 66 3.61 51.40 -9.49
C THR A 66 2.69 50.30 -10.01
N ARG A 67 1.94 49.64 -9.13
CA ARG A 67 0.78 48.82 -9.52
C ARG A 67 -0.48 49.65 -9.33
N LEU A 68 -1.23 49.83 -10.42
CA LEU A 68 -2.57 50.39 -10.36
C LEU A 68 -3.54 49.25 -10.09
N TRP A 69 -4.38 49.40 -9.08
CA TRP A 69 -5.45 48.48 -8.75
C TRP A 69 -6.75 49.26 -8.71
N ILE A 70 -7.76 48.81 -9.45
CA ILE A 70 -9.09 49.39 -9.43
C ILE A 70 -9.99 48.42 -8.69
N ASP A 71 -10.71 48.91 -7.69
CA ASP A 71 -11.65 48.09 -6.94
C ASP A 71 -12.99 47.90 -7.69
N ASP A 72 -13.87 47.06 -7.13
CA ASP A 72 -15.17 46.76 -7.72
C ASP A 72 -16.14 47.96 -7.76
N ASN A 73 -15.76 49.08 -7.13
CA ASN A 73 -16.51 50.34 -7.14
C ASN A 73 -15.88 51.38 -8.08
N GLY A 74 -14.83 51.03 -8.83
CA GLY A 74 -14.17 51.91 -9.79
C GLY A 74 -13.17 52.89 -9.17
N PHE A 75 -12.77 52.72 -7.90
CA PHE A 75 -11.73 53.54 -7.29
C PHE A 75 -10.35 53.02 -7.65
N GLU A 76 -9.51 53.90 -8.19
CA GLU A 76 -8.16 53.55 -8.64
C GLU A 76 -7.12 53.88 -7.57
N PHE A 77 -6.35 52.86 -7.18
CA PHE A 77 -5.31 52.94 -6.16
C PHE A 77 -3.95 52.69 -6.81
N ALA A 78 -3.05 53.69 -6.71
CA ALA A 78 -1.66 53.55 -7.11
C ALA A 78 -0.82 53.06 -5.93
N ILE A 79 -0.32 51.82 -6.00
CA ILE A 79 0.54 51.23 -4.98
C ILE A 79 2.00 51.37 -5.42
N PRO A 80 2.82 52.22 -4.75
CA PRO A 80 4.24 52.34 -5.05
C PRO A 80 4.98 51.10 -4.56
N THR A 81 5.67 50.41 -5.47
CA THR A 81 6.45 49.19 -5.17
C THR A 81 7.83 49.49 -4.58
N ASN A 82 8.19 50.77 -4.41
CA ASN A 82 9.52 51.23 -3.98
C ASN A 82 9.61 51.58 -2.49
N LEU A 83 8.62 51.23 -1.67
CA LEU A 83 8.72 51.40 -0.23
C LEU A 83 9.79 50.43 0.32
N ARG A 84 11.04 50.89 0.38
CA ARG A 84 12.04 50.32 1.29
C ARG A 84 11.40 50.33 2.67
N ALA A 85 11.19 49.14 3.23
CA ALA A 85 10.67 48.94 4.56
C ALA A 85 11.61 49.58 5.60
N GLN A 86 11.48 50.89 5.81
CA GLN A 86 11.93 51.53 7.03
C GLN A 86 10.70 51.64 7.93
N GLY A 87 10.68 50.81 8.98
CA GLY A 87 9.88 51.09 10.17
C GLY A 87 8.58 50.33 10.38
N TYR A 88 8.21 49.36 9.53
CA TYR A 88 7.07 48.49 9.86
C TYR A 88 7.57 47.22 10.56
N GLY A 89 7.12 47.04 11.81
CA GLY A 89 7.40 45.85 12.61
C GLY A 89 7.10 44.59 11.82
N LEU A 90 8.02 43.62 11.89
CA LEU A 90 7.88 42.29 11.32
C LEU A 90 6.51 41.73 11.70
N SER A 91 5.62 41.61 10.71
CA SER A 91 4.36 40.90 10.86
C SER A 91 4.66 39.44 11.20
N GLU A 92 4.19 38.95 12.35
CA GLU A 92 4.40 37.57 12.82
C GLU A 92 3.84 36.48 11.88
N THR A 93 3.12 36.87 10.81
CA THR A 93 2.31 35.96 10.00
C THR A 93 2.94 35.44 8.71
N VAL A 94 4.22 35.69 8.40
CA VAL A 94 4.89 35.06 7.25
C VAL A 94 6.32 34.58 7.55
N ALA A 95 6.49 33.86 8.66
CA ALA A 95 7.67 33.02 8.89
C ALA A 95 7.69 31.73 8.04
N THR A 96 6.83 31.60 7.03
CA THR A 96 6.76 30.39 6.18
C THR A 96 7.76 30.44 5.02
N GLY A 97 8.35 31.59 4.69
CA GLY A 97 9.33 31.74 3.60
C GLY A 97 10.77 31.51 4.05
N GLU A 98 11.15 32.04 5.21
CA GLU A 98 12.53 32.04 5.70
C GLU A 98 12.95 30.76 6.45
N SER A 99 12.00 29.96 6.93
CA SER A 99 12.24 28.83 7.84
C SER A 99 12.84 27.56 7.21
N PHE A 100 13.15 27.55 5.90
CA PHE A 100 13.70 26.36 5.22
C PHE A 100 14.74 26.71 4.16
N GLN A 101 15.89 27.25 4.58
CA GLN A 101 17.13 27.13 3.81
C GLN A 101 17.47 25.63 3.65
N ASN A 102 18.13 25.20 2.56
CA ASN A 102 18.64 23.81 2.32
C ASN A 102 17.67 22.75 1.74
N VAL A 103 16.49 23.12 1.23
CA VAL A 103 15.61 22.16 0.52
C VAL A 103 16.32 21.51 -0.67
N ASP A 104 17.06 22.30 -1.44
CA ASP A 104 17.78 21.82 -2.62
C ASP A 104 18.89 20.83 -2.23
N SER A 105 19.64 21.08 -1.15
CA SER A 105 20.71 20.17 -0.73
C SER A 105 20.17 18.83 -0.24
N SER A 106 19.04 18.79 0.48
CA SER A 106 18.44 17.52 0.93
C SER A 106 17.86 16.71 -0.24
N VAL A 107 17.26 17.39 -1.23
CA VAL A 107 16.79 16.73 -2.45
C VAL A 107 17.97 16.23 -3.29
N SER A 108 19.05 17.01 -3.40
CA SER A 108 20.28 16.59 -4.05
C SER A 108 20.90 15.36 -3.36
N ASP A 109 21.00 15.34 -2.03
CA ASP A 109 21.51 14.19 -1.27
C ASP A 109 20.65 12.92 -1.51
N LEU A 110 19.32 13.05 -1.53
CA LEU A 110 18.43 11.95 -1.88
C LEU A 110 18.79 11.37 -3.25
N PHE A 111 18.89 12.21 -4.28
CA PHE A 111 19.13 11.72 -5.63
C PHE A 111 20.57 11.23 -5.84
N GLU A 112 21.55 11.79 -5.15
CA GLU A 112 22.92 11.26 -5.11
C GLU A 112 22.92 9.82 -4.57
N LYS A 113 22.20 9.57 -3.47
CA LYS A 113 22.05 8.21 -2.90
C LYS A 113 21.26 7.29 -3.82
N VAL A 114 20.23 7.78 -4.52
CA VAL A 114 19.50 7.00 -5.54
C VAL A 114 20.43 6.59 -6.68
N HIS A 115 21.28 7.50 -7.17
CA HIS A 115 22.26 7.17 -8.20
C HIS A 115 23.27 6.12 -7.72
N LYS A 116 23.81 6.27 -6.51
CA LYS A 116 24.70 5.27 -5.88
C LYS A 116 24.00 3.91 -5.73
N LEU A 117 22.76 3.90 -5.23
CA LEU A 117 21.96 2.69 -5.05
C LEU A 117 21.69 1.95 -6.37
N CYS A 118 21.47 2.69 -7.46
CA CYS A 118 21.26 2.12 -8.78
C CYS A 118 22.54 1.50 -9.36
N ALA A 119 23.70 2.12 -9.09
CA ALA A 119 25.01 1.66 -9.54
C ALA A 119 25.59 0.52 -8.68
N GLU A 120 25.16 0.39 -7.43
CA GLU A 120 25.68 -0.61 -6.49
C GLU A 120 25.28 -2.05 -6.87
N GLU A 121 26.27 -2.94 -6.77
CA GLU A 121 26.16 -4.38 -7.07
C GLU A 121 26.26 -5.22 -5.78
N SER A 122 26.96 -4.73 -4.76
CA SER A 122 27.09 -5.40 -3.46
C SER A 122 25.79 -5.34 -2.68
N ARG A 123 25.26 -6.51 -2.30
CA ARG A 123 24.02 -6.61 -1.51
C ARG A 123 24.10 -5.85 -0.18
N ARG A 124 25.21 -5.98 0.56
CA ARG A 124 25.35 -5.35 1.89
C ARG A 124 25.35 -3.83 1.79
N SER A 125 26.09 -3.28 0.84
CA SER A 125 26.14 -1.84 0.57
C SER A 125 24.79 -1.32 0.05
N GLN A 126 24.12 -2.11 -0.80
CA GLN A 126 22.80 -1.79 -1.33
C GLN A 126 21.75 -1.73 -0.22
N GLU A 127 21.78 -2.65 0.75
CA GLU A 127 20.85 -2.66 1.89
C GLU A 127 20.98 -1.39 2.75
N GLU A 128 22.19 -0.93 3.04
CA GLU A 128 22.40 0.30 3.82
C GLU A 128 21.99 1.56 3.05
N LEU A 129 22.38 1.68 1.78
CA LEU A 129 21.94 2.78 0.92
C LEU A 129 20.42 2.81 0.77
N LEU A 130 19.80 1.64 0.65
CA LEU A 130 18.35 1.51 0.53
C LEU A 130 17.64 2.06 1.77
N LYS A 131 18.09 1.70 2.98
CA LYS A 131 17.51 2.21 4.23
C LYS A 131 17.60 3.74 4.30
N GLN A 132 18.74 4.31 3.91
CA GLN A 132 18.91 5.78 3.84
C GLN A 132 17.96 6.42 2.82
N VAL A 133 17.84 5.86 1.61
CA VAL A 133 16.92 6.35 0.58
C VAL A 133 15.47 6.29 1.07
N MET A 134 15.06 5.19 1.72
CA MET A 134 13.71 5.06 2.27
C MET A 134 13.41 6.13 3.34
N HIS A 135 14.37 6.35 4.25
CA HIS A 135 14.29 7.35 5.32
C HIS A 135 14.19 8.78 4.76
N ILE A 136 15.16 9.19 3.93
CA ILE A 136 15.21 10.54 3.38
C ILE A 136 14.00 10.81 2.49
N THR A 137 13.58 9.84 1.68
CA THR A 137 12.36 9.96 0.88
C THR A 137 11.16 10.20 1.79
N PHE A 138 11.03 9.50 2.91
CA PHE A 138 9.92 9.69 3.85
C PHE A 138 9.87 11.09 4.43
N ASP A 139 11.00 11.59 4.94
CA ASP A 139 11.06 12.92 5.56
C ASP A 139 10.77 14.03 4.54
N LEU A 140 11.36 13.93 3.35
CA LEU A 140 11.11 14.90 2.29
C LEU A 140 9.69 14.78 1.72
N TRP A 141 9.09 13.60 1.66
CA TRP A 141 7.75 13.45 1.08
C TRP A 141 6.63 13.96 1.98
N LYS A 142 6.87 14.07 3.30
CA LYS A 142 5.92 14.69 4.25
C LYS A 142 5.65 16.16 3.93
N GLY A 143 6.69 16.93 3.59
CA GLY A 143 6.58 18.36 3.30
C GLY A 143 6.01 18.64 1.90
N ALA A 144 5.06 19.58 1.78
CA ALA A 144 4.47 19.96 0.49
C ALA A 144 5.50 20.56 -0.49
N ARG A 145 6.42 21.39 0.01
CA ARG A 145 7.47 22.02 -0.80
C ARG A 145 8.56 21.04 -1.22
N THR A 146 9.07 20.23 -0.30
CA THR A 146 10.07 19.18 -0.57
C THR A 146 9.53 18.11 -1.51
N ARG A 147 8.25 17.73 -1.40
CA ARG A 147 7.55 16.88 -2.38
C ARG A 147 7.52 17.52 -3.77
N SER A 148 7.22 18.81 -3.84
CA SER A 148 7.22 19.57 -5.10
C SER A 148 8.63 19.63 -5.70
N ALA A 149 9.67 19.81 -4.88
CA ALA A 149 11.07 19.80 -5.29
C ALA A 149 11.50 18.42 -5.83
N ILE A 150 11.10 17.31 -5.18
CA ILE A 150 11.35 15.97 -5.72
C ILE A 150 10.68 15.78 -7.08
N LYS A 151 9.41 16.20 -7.22
CA LYS A 151 8.69 16.14 -8.50
C LYS A 151 9.34 17.01 -9.59
N ALA A 152 9.88 18.17 -9.21
CA ALA A 152 10.62 19.06 -10.10
C ALA A 152 11.94 18.44 -10.54
N TYR A 153 12.72 17.84 -9.63
CA TYR A 153 13.94 17.12 -9.97
C TYR A 153 13.66 15.97 -10.94
N LEU A 154 12.65 15.13 -10.64
CA LEU A 154 12.25 14.04 -11.54
C LEU A 154 11.82 14.57 -12.92
N HIS A 155 11.18 15.73 -12.97
CA HIS A 155 10.81 16.36 -14.23
C HIS A 155 12.03 16.85 -15.01
N GLN A 156 12.99 17.50 -14.34
CA GLN A 156 14.23 17.98 -14.94
C GLN A 156 15.10 16.81 -15.44
N TYR A 157 15.19 15.73 -14.68
CA TYR A 157 16.01 14.56 -15.00
C TYR A 157 15.44 13.74 -16.17
N PHE A 158 14.12 13.51 -16.19
CA PHE A 158 13.47 12.67 -17.22
C PHE A 158 12.89 13.47 -18.41
N GLY A 159 12.89 14.80 -18.34
CA GLY A 159 12.25 15.67 -19.32
C GLY A 159 10.78 15.28 -19.53
N ASP A 160 10.42 15.05 -20.80
CA ASP A 160 9.08 14.68 -21.23
C ASP A 160 8.75 13.18 -21.09
N CYS A 161 9.69 12.36 -20.59
CA CYS A 161 9.47 10.93 -20.47
C CYS A 161 8.55 10.56 -19.30
N ARG A 162 7.24 10.78 -19.47
CA ARG A 162 6.19 10.53 -18.45
C ARG A 162 6.26 9.14 -17.84
N LYS A 163 6.59 8.12 -18.64
CA LYS A 163 6.66 6.73 -18.17
C LYS A 163 7.77 6.52 -17.14
N HIS A 164 9.00 6.99 -17.41
CA HIS A 164 10.14 6.80 -16.50
C HIS A 164 9.98 7.64 -15.24
N LYS A 165 9.48 8.88 -15.38
CA LYS A 165 9.10 9.72 -14.24
C LYS A 165 8.10 9.02 -13.32
N ALA A 166 7.01 8.48 -13.87
CA ALA A 166 5.99 7.80 -13.09
C ALA A 166 6.50 6.49 -12.46
N GLU A 167 7.39 5.77 -13.14
CA GLU A 167 8.00 4.54 -12.63
C GLU A 167 8.97 4.84 -11.47
N ALA A 168 9.84 5.86 -11.62
CA ALA A 168 10.74 6.33 -10.57
C ALA A 168 9.98 6.85 -9.34
N GLU A 169 8.99 7.72 -9.55
CA GLU A 169 8.16 8.26 -8.46
C GLU A 169 7.44 7.13 -7.70
N LYS A 170 6.81 6.19 -8.43
CA LYS A 170 6.16 5.03 -7.80
C LYS A 170 7.13 4.18 -7.02
N ALA A 171 8.33 3.92 -7.57
CA ALA A 171 9.32 3.09 -6.90
C ALA A 171 9.84 3.75 -5.61
N LEU A 172 10.18 5.05 -5.65
CA LEU A 172 10.55 5.82 -4.44
C LEU A 172 9.45 5.77 -3.38
N LEU A 173 8.20 5.99 -3.78
CA LEU A 173 7.04 5.92 -2.89
C LEU A 173 6.83 4.53 -2.29
N PHE A 174 6.99 3.46 -3.08
CA PHE A 174 6.83 2.10 -2.58
C PHE A 174 7.95 1.70 -1.63
N LEU A 175 9.19 2.15 -1.87
CA LEU A 175 10.30 1.94 -0.95
C LEU A 175 10.10 2.72 0.35
N CYS A 176 9.79 4.01 0.26
CA CYS A 176 9.44 4.84 1.41
C CYS A 176 8.31 4.25 2.26
N LYS A 177 7.28 3.65 1.63
CA LYS A 177 6.17 3.00 2.34
C LYS A 177 6.61 1.85 3.25
N ILE A 178 7.73 1.18 2.96
CA ILE A 178 8.28 0.12 3.81
C ILE A 178 8.77 0.73 5.13
N TYR A 179 9.57 1.80 5.05
CA TYR A 179 10.05 2.54 6.22
C TYR A 179 8.91 3.22 6.97
N TYR A 180 7.94 3.80 6.26
CA TYR A 180 6.73 4.36 6.89
C TYR A 180 5.97 3.31 7.72
N GLY A 181 5.88 2.06 7.25
CA GLY A 181 5.28 0.97 7.99
C GLY A 181 5.98 0.70 9.33
N VAL A 182 7.31 0.74 9.33
CA VAL A 182 8.13 0.59 10.56
C VAL A 182 7.88 1.76 11.52
N ARG A 183 7.96 3.00 11.02
CA ARG A 183 7.68 4.21 11.82
C ARG A 183 6.28 4.20 12.42
N SER A 184 5.28 3.87 11.61
CA SER A 184 3.88 3.78 12.07
C SER A 184 3.69 2.71 13.14
N PHE A 185 4.40 1.58 13.02
CA PHE A 185 4.37 0.52 14.02
C PHE A 185 4.98 0.98 15.34
N ILE A 186 6.16 1.59 15.32
CA ILE A 186 6.83 2.09 16.53
C ILE A 186 5.97 3.16 17.21
N GLU A 187 5.48 4.15 16.46
CA GLU A 187 4.60 5.19 16.99
C GLU A 187 3.29 4.62 17.55
N ALA A 188 2.78 3.52 16.98
CA ALA A 188 1.61 2.83 17.51
C ALA A 188 1.93 1.97 18.75
N ALA A 189 3.14 1.42 18.86
CA ALA A 189 3.61 0.66 20.02
C ALA A 189 3.84 1.56 21.24
N GLU A 190 4.33 2.77 21.02
CA GLU A 190 4.65 3.73 22.09
C GLU A 190 3.42 4.41 22.71
N ARG A 191 2.26 4.44 22.02
CA ARG A 191 1.07 5.14 22.54
C ARG A 191 0.37 4.38 23.69
N PRO A 192 0.02 3.08 23.55
CA PRO A 192 -0.79 2.37 24.55
C PRO A 192 0.11 1.68 25.59
N PRO A 193 -0.17 1.84 26.90
CA PRO A 193 0.55 1.13 27.96
C PRO A 193 0.46 -0.41 27.85
N ALA A 194 -0.52 -0.93 27.11
CA ALA A 194 -0.69 -2.36 26.86
C ALA A 194 0.38 -2.95 25.92
N PHE A 195 1.11 -2.11 25.17
CA PHE A 195 2.16 -2.53 24.25
C PHE A 195 3.58 -2.37 24.83
N LYS A 196 3.71 -2.31 26.15
CA LYS A 196 5.01 -2.23 26.85
C LYS A 196 5.99 -3.37 26.50
N SER A 197 5.48 -4.51 26.05
CA SER A 197 6.29 -5.61 25.54
C SER A 197 5.59 -6.16 24.29
N ILE A 198 6.23 -5.99 23.13
CA ILE A 198 5.77 -6.60 21.88
C ILE A 198 6.80 -7.63 21.45
N GLN A 199 6.37 -8.87 21.33
CA GLN A 199 7.16 -9.93 20.71
C GLN A 199 6.69 -10.16 19.28
N CYS A 200 7.60 -10.01 18.32
CA CYS A 200 7.33 -10.38 16.94
C CYS A 200 7.65 -11.86 16.74
N VAL A 201 6.62 -12.69 16.56
CA VAL A 201 6.79 -14.12 16.28
C VAL A 201 6.71 -14.33 14.76
N PRO A 202 7.81 -14.70 14.08
CA PRO A 202 7.76 -14.99 12.66
C PRO A 202 6.98 -16.28 12.42
N VAL A 203 5.88 -16.19 11.70
CA VAL A 203 5.15 -17.37 11.22
C VAL A 203 5.74 -17.75 9.86
N HIS A 204 6.51 -18.83 9.84
CA HIS A 204 7.11 -19.31 8.60
C HIS A 204 6.06 -20.00 7.72
N TYR A 205 6.13 -19.68 6.43
CA TYR A 205 5.40 -20.43 5.42
C TYR A 205 5.88 -21.87 5.40
N GLN A 206 4.98 -22.81 5.71
CA GLN A 206 5.20 -24.21 5.47
C GLN A 206 4.77 -24.50 4.04
N ALA A 207 5.75 -24.83 3.18
CA ALA A 207 5.46 -25.31 1.85
C ALA A 207 4.65 -26.60 1.96
N SER A 208 3.36 -26.54 1.63
CA SER A 208 2.56 -27.74 1.52
C SER A 208 3.14 -28.58 0.37
N GLY A 209 3.79 -29.69 0.71
CA GLY A 209 4.24 -30.70 -0.25
C GLY A 209 3.09 -31.51 -0.86
N ALA A 210 1.85 -31.02 -0.75
CA ALA A 210 0.69 -31.66 -1.33
C ALA A 210 0.81 -31.59 -2.86
N ASN A 211 1.25 -32.70 -3.45
CA ASN A 211 0.94 -33.03 -4.84
C ASN A 211 -0.57 -33.14 -4.95
N HIS A 212 -1.24 -32.02 -5.23
CA HIS A 212 -2.66 -32.04 -5.59
C HIS A 212 -2.78 -32.72 -6.95
N ASN A 213 -2.89 -34.05 -6.94
CA ASN A 213 -3.33 -34.89 -8.05
C ASN A 213 -4.83 -34.65 -8.31
N PHE A 214 -5.19 -33.40 -8.60
CA PHE A 214 -6.50 -33.09 -9.17
C PHE A 214 -6.40 -33.34 -10.66
N ASP A 215 -7.14 -34.32 -11.15
CA ASP A 215 -7.19 -34.63 -12.58
C ASP A 215 -7.82 -33.46 -13.36
N SER A 216 -6.98 -32.73 -14.10
CA SER A 216 -7.26 -31.35 -14.52
C SER A 216 -7.98 -31.25 -15.85
N LYS A 217 -7.91 -32.30 -16.65
CA LYS A 217 -8.29 -32.22 -18.06
C LYS A 217 -9.81 -32.13 -18.26
N GLN A 218 -10.61 -32.33 -17.20
CA GLN A 218 -12.08 -32.38 -17.29
C GLN A 218 -12.83 -31.65 -16.17
N THR A 219 -12.15 -30.95 -15.26
CA THR A 219 -12.84 -30.29 -14.14
C THR A 219 -13.46 -28.97 -14.60
N THR A 220 -14.77 -28.98 -14.86
CA THR A 220 -15.57 -27.79 -15.19
C THR A 220 -16.27 -27.21 -13.95
N PRO A 221 -16.70 -25.94 -13.95
CA PRO A 221 -17.46 -25.37 -12.83
C PRO A 221 -18.70 -26.20 -12.46
N LEU A 222 -19.40 -26.75 -13.45
CA LEU A 222 -20.58 -27.61 -13.24
C LEU A 222 -20.22 -28.95 -12.58
N THR A 223 -19.10 -29.56 -12.96
CA THR A 223 -18.63 -30.79 -12.31
C THR A 223 -18.25 -30.53 -10.85
N VAL A 224 -17.65 -29.37 -10.55
CA VAL A 224 -17.32 -28.98 -9.18
C VAL A 224 -18.59 -28.72 -8.37
N ALA A 225 -19.55 -27.97 -8.93
CA ALA A 225 -20.84 -27.74 -8.28
C ALA A 225 -21.53 -29.06 -7.93
N ARG A 226 -21.58 -30.02 -8.87
CA ARG A 226 -22.14 -31.36 -8.64
C ARG A 226 -21.41 -32.11 -7.52
N ARG A 227 -20.07 -32.09 -7.50
CA ARG A 227 -19.27 -32.74 -6.43
C ARG A 227 -19.49 -32.10 -5.07
N LEU A 228 -19.74 -30.79 -5.03
CA LEU A 228 -20.13 -30.07 -3.82
C LEU A 228 -21.61 -30.25 -3.48
N GLY A 229 -22.36 -31.05 -4.27
CA GLY A 229 -23.80 -31.25 -4.13
C GLY A 229 -24.62 -29.97 -4.29
N ILE A 230 -24.11 -29.01 -5.05
CA ILE A 230 -24.79 -27.78 -5.44
C ILE A 230 -25.57 -28.04 -6.72
N ASN A 231 -26.87 -27.80 -6.66
CA ASN A 231 -27.77 -28.01 -7.78
C ASN A 231 -27.89 -26.73 -8.61
N VAL A 232 -27.50 -26.80 -9.89
CA VAL A 232 -27.58 -25.68 -10.84
C VAL A 232 -28.58 -26.05 -11.94
N GLN A 233 -29.84 -25.68 -11.74
CA GLN A 233 -30.94 -26.05 -12.66
C GLN A 233 -31.28 -24.94 -13.67
N GLN A 234 -31.02 -23.69 -13.30
CA GLN A 234 -31.39 -22.54 -14.11
C GLN A 234 -30.58 -22.49 -15.42
N PRO A 235 -31.21 -22.48 -16.60
CA PRO A 235 -30.51 -22.54 -17.89
C PRO A 235 -29.50 -21.41 -18.10
N GLY A 236 -29.82 -20.20 -17.59
CA GLY A 236 -28.93 -19.05 -17.66
C GLY A 236 -27.61 -19.27 -16.91
N TRP A 237 -27.67 -19.86 -15.71
CA TRP A 237 -26.48 -20.21 -14.94
C TRP A 237 -25.67 -21.33 -15.59
N ILE A 238 -26.32 -22.35 -16.14
CA ILE A 238 -25.66 -23.44 -16.86
C ILE A 238 -24.87 -22.86 -18.05
N LYS A 239 -25.51 -22.03 -18.87
CA LYS A 239 -24.86 -21.38 -20.02
C LYS A 239 -23.67 -20.52 -19.60
N TYR A 240 -23.83 -19.71 -18.53
CA TYR A 240 -22.76 -18.87 -18.00
C TYR A 240 -21.55 -19.68 -17.52
N LEU A 241 -21.79 -20.72 -16.70
CA LEU A 241 -20.73 -21.56 -16.14
C LEU A 241 -19.99 -22.37 -17.21
N ILE A 242 -20.68 -22.78 -18.28
CA ILE A 242 -20.03 -23.39 -19.46
C ILE A 242 -19.13 -22.36 -20.15
N GLY A 243 -19.61 -21.13 -20.36
CA GLY A 243 -18.85 -20.05 -20.98
C GLY A 243 -17.59 -19.66 -20.20
N GLU A 244 -17.63 -19.68 -18.87
CA GLU A 244 -16.48 -19.34 -18.01
C GLU A 244 -15.47 -20.48 -17.83
N GLY A 245 -15.62 -21.62 -18.52
CA GLY A 245 -14.77 -22.80 -18.35
C GLY A 245 -13.27 -22.55 -18.55
N THR A 246 -12.89 -21.72 -19.53
CA THR A 246 -11.48 -21.38 -19.81
C THR A 246 -10.85 -20.54 -18.70
N LYS A 247 -11.59 -19.55 -18.18
CA LYS A 247 -11.17 -18.74 -17.04
C LYS A 247 -11.06 -19.58 -15.78
N PHE A 248 -12.02 -20.47 -15.56
CA PHE A 248 -11.98 -21.43 -14.44
C PHE A 248 -10.73 -22.34 -14.52
N ALA A 249 -10.43 -22.90 -15.68
CA ALA A 249 -9.22 -23.70 -15.89
C ALA A 249 -7.94 -22.89 -15.61
N THR A 250 -7.89 -21.63 -16.05
CA THR A 250 -6.78 -20.72 -15.76
C THR A 250 -6.60 -20.49 -14.26
N LEU A 251 -7.69 -20.24 -13.53
CA LEU A 251 -7.65 -20.06 -12.07
C LEU A 251 -7.18 -21.32 -11.35
N LEU A 252 -7.64 -22.50 -11.78
CA LEU A 252 -7.22 -23.79 -11.22
C LEU A 252 -5.72 -24.04 -11.48
N GLN A 253 -5.21 -23.69 -12.66
CA GLN A 253 -3.79 -23.81 -12.97
C GLN A 253 -2.93 -22.86 -12.12
N GLN A 254 -3.39 -21.62 -11.92
CA GLN A 254 -2.70 -20.66 -11.04
C GLN A 254 -2.61 -21.17 -9.61
N LYS A 255 -3.72 -21.72 -9.08
CA LYS A 255 -3.79 -22.31 -7.75
C LYS A 255 -2.73 -23.39 -7.54
N ARG A 256 -2.53 -24.28 -8.52
CA ARG A 256 -1.54 -25.38 -8.45
C ARG A 256 -0.10 -24.90 -8.39
N ARG A 257 0.21 -23.80 -9.06
CA ARG A 257 1.59 -23.29 -9.14
C ARG A 257 2.06 -22.74 -7.79
N LYS A 258 1.14 -22.19 -7.01
CA LYS A 258 1.48 -21.55 -5.75
C LYS A 258 0.28 -21.55 -4.81
N PRO A 259 0.37 -22.21 -3.64
CA PRO A 259 -0.66 -22.09 -2.63
C PRO A 259 -0.70 -20.66 -2.10
N HIS A 260 -1.89 -20.21 -1.74
CA HIS A 260 -2.15 -18.84 -1.35
C HIS A 260 -2.90 -18.77 -0.03
N PHE A 261 -2.14 -18.71 1.05
CA PHE A 261 -2.67 -18.54 2.40
C PHE A 261 -2.75 -17.06 2.77
N HIS A 262 -3.93 -16.62 3.17
CA HIS A 262 -4.10 -15.28 3.72
C HIS A 262 -3.51 -15.20 5.14
N ALA A 263 -3.06 -14.01 5.55
CA ALA A 263 -2.40 -13.82 6.84
C ALA A 263 -3.33 -14.19 8.01
N GLU A 264 -4.63 -13.91 7.88
CA GLU A 264 -5.61 -14.21 8.92
C GLU A 264 -5.74 -15.71 9.19
N ILE A 265 -5.64 -16.53 8.13
CA ILE A 265 -5.67 -18.00 8.25
C ILE A 265 -4.35 -18.52 8.84
N GLN A 266 -3.22 -17.93 8.45
CA GLN A 266 -1.90 -18.30 8.97
C GLN A 266 -1.77 -18.00 10.46
N VAL A 267 -2.26 -16.85 10.94
CA VAL A 267 -2.26 -16.48 12.36
C VAL A 267 -3.10 -17.47 13.18
N LEU A 268 -4.29 -17.80 12.67
CA LEU A 268 -5.19 -18.76 13.32
C LEU A 268 -4.56 -20.14 13.43
N GLN A 269 -3.91 -20.59 12.36
CA GLN A 269 -3.17 -21.83 12.35
C GLN A 269 -2.01 -21.78 13.36
N SER A 270 -1.16 -20.74 13.29
CA SER A 270 0.01 -20.62 14.16
C SER A 270 -0.35 -20.57 15.64
N HIS A 271 -1.47 -19.91 15.99
CA HIS A 271 -1.99 -19.89 17.36
C HIS A 271 -2.26 -21.31 17.88
N ASP A 272 -2.85 -22.17 17.06
CA ASP A 272 -3.17 -23.53 17.50
C ASP A 272 -1.95 -24.45 17.61
N PHE A 273 -0.91 -24.21 16.79
CA PHE A 273 0.31 -25.03 16.77
C PHE A 273 1.39 -24.56 17.75
N LEU A 274 1.65 -23.26 17.79
CA LEU A 274 2.76 -22.68 18.54
C LEU A 274 2.37 -22.38 19.99
N SER A 275 1.12 -21.99 20.25
CA SER A 275 0.72 -21.60 21.60
C SER A 275 0.48 -22.81 22.50
N SER A 276 1.03 -22.73 23.72
CA SER A 276 0.73 -23.69 24.78
C SER A 276 -0.76 -23.62 25.17
N PRO A 277 -1.34 -24.68 25.76
CA PRO A 277 -2.73 -24.65 26.24
C PRO A 277 -3.02 -23.48 27.19
N ASP A 278 -2.02 -23.03 27.95
CA ASP A 278 -2.15 -21.90 28.87
C ASP A 278 -2.11 -20.55 28.15
N GLU A 279 -1.21 -20.37 27.18
CA GLU A 279 -1.16 -19.17 26.33
C GLU A 279 -2.47 -18.99 25.55
N ARG A 280 -3.08 -20.09 25.08
CA ARG A 280 -4.38 -20.05 24.38
C ARG A 280 -5.52 -19.56 25.26
N LYS A 281 -5.47 -19.80 26.58
CA LYS A 281 -6.49 -19.31 27.53
C LYS A 281 -6.37 -17.80 27.76
N HIS A 282 -5.16 -17.28 27.70
CA HIS A 282 -4.87 -15.86 27.92
C HIS A 282 -4.85 -15.04 26.62
N THR A 283 -5.08 -15.69 25.47
CA THR A 283 -5.11 -15.02 24.18
C THR A 283 -6.37 -14.17 24.05
N HIS A 284 -6.19 -12.87 23.75
CA HIS A 284 -7.31 -11.99 23.48
C HIS A 284 -8.03 -12.44 22.18
N PRO A 285 -9.36 -12.60 22.19
CA PRO A 285 -10.12 -13.22 21.10
C PRO A 285 -10.34 -12.26 19.94
N TYR A 286 -9.30 -11.59 19.45
CA TYR A 286 -9.40 -10.65 18.34
C TYR A 286 -8.19 -10.72 17.41
N ILE A 287 -8.45 -10.90 16.11
CA ILE A 287 -7.43 -10.87 15.07
C ILE A 287 -7.41 -9.48 14.44
N GLY A 288 -6.36 -8.72 14.76
CA GLY A 288 -6.10 -7.41 14.15
C GLY A 288 -5.63 -7.55 12.71
N CYS A 289 -6.27 -6.84 11.78
CA CYS A 289 -5.91 -6.81 10.36
C CYS A 289 -5.81 -5.36 9.87
N SER A 290 -4.82 -5.07 9.04
CA SER A 290 -4.64 -3.74 8.42
C SER A 290 -5.79 -3.37 7.47
N ARG A 291 -6.52 -4.37 6.98
CA ARG A 291 -7.76 -4.24 6.19
C ARG A 291 -8.86 -5.08 6.83
N ARG A 292 -10.12 -4.81 6.47
CA ARG A 292 -11.20 -5.77 6.73
C ARG A 292 -10.85 -7.11 6.05
N CYS A 293 -11.30 -8.23 6.58
CA CYS A 293 -11.02 -9.53 6.03
C CYS A 293 -11.73 -9.73 4.68
N CYS A 294 -11.16 -10.54 3.79
CA CYS A 294 -11.92 -11.03 2.64
C CYS A 294 -13.10 -11.88 3.10
N LEU A 295 -14.09 -12.09 2.22
CA LEU A 295 -15.28 -12.85 2.57
C LEU A 295 -14.92 -14.26 3.06
N LEU A 296 -13.98 -14.93 2.39
CA LEU A 296 -13.58 -16.29 2.75
C LEU A 296 -12.87 -16.36 4.10
N CYS A 297 -11.93 -15.44 4.39
CA CYS A 297 -11.31 -15.34 5.72
C CYS A 297 -12.34 -15.08 6.81
N TYR A 298 -13.25 -14.14 6.56
CA TYR A 298 -14.28 -13.78 7.53
C TYR A 298 -15.19 -14.97 7.86
N LEU A 299 -15.71 -15.66 6.84
CA LEU A 299 -16.56 -16.84 7.02
C LEU A 299 -15.80 -17.97 7.71
N PHE A 300 -14.53 -18.20 7.36
CA PHE A 300 -13.74 -19.25 7.98
C PHE A 300 -13.47 -18.96 9.46
N ILE A 301 -13.07 -17.74 9.81
CA ILE A 301 -12.82 -17.34 11.21
C ILE A 301 -14.11 -17.47 12.05
N ARG A 302 -15.26 -17.05 11.51
CA ARG A 302 -16.56 -17.23 12.17
C ARG A 302 -16.92 -18.71 12.34
N SER A 303 -16.62 -19.54 11.34
CA SER A 303 -16.81 -20.99 11.41
C SER A 303 -15.88 -21.64 12.41
N TYR A 304 -14.66 -21.13 12.55
CA TYR A 304 -13.66 -21.61 13.50
C TYR A 304 -14.02 -21.23 14.95
N GLY A 305 -14.50 -20.00 15.17
CA GLY A 305 -14.97 -19.50 16.45
C GLY A 305 -13.86 -19.09 17.43
N GLY A 306 -14.21 -18.33 18.46
CA GLY A 306 -13.28 -17.88 19.50
C GLY A 306 -12.41 -16.67 19.13
N PHE A 307 -12.61 -16.11 17.92
CA PHE A 307 -11.96 -14.86 17.50
C PHE A 307 -12.93 -13.94 16.79
N ASP A 308 -12.84 -12.66 17.11
CA ASP A 308 -13.45 -11.57 16.37
C ASP A 308 -12.46 -10.90 15.42
N VAL A 309 -13.02 -10.22 14.41
CA VAL A 309 -12.27 -9.41 13.44
C VAL A 309 -13.00 -8.10 13.23
N ARG A 310 -12.29 -7.08 12.75
CA ARG A 310 -12.85 -5.74 12.44
C ARG A 310 -14.07 -5.79 11.51
N GLY A 311 -14.20 -6.83 10.69
CA GLY A 311 -15.30 -7.03 9.74
C GLY A 311 -14.79 -7.53 8.39
N THR A 312 -15.67 -7.50 7.39
CA THR A 312 -15.37 -7.98 6.03
C THR A 312 -15.56 -6.90 4.98
N HIS A 313 -14.73 -6.92 3.93
CA HIS A 313 -14.97 -6.13 2.71
C HIS A 313 -15.81 -6.89 1.67
N GLN A 314 -16.35 -8.07 2.01
CA GLN A 314 -17.29 -8.86 1.21
C GLN A 314 -16.78 -9.34 -0.16
N THR A 315 -15.50 -9.15 -0.48
CA THR A 315 -14.92 -9.62 -1.74
C THR A 315 -14.33 -11.01 -1.59
N ILE A 316 -14.51 -11.81 -2.65
CA ILE A 316 -13.91 -13.13 -2.78
C ILE A 316 -12.58 -12.97 -3.53
N ILE A 317 -11.50 -13.44 -2.90
CA ILE A 317 -10.17 -13.47 -3.52
C ILE A 317 -9.89 -14.92 -3.91
N HIS A 318 -9.71 -15.17 -5.21
CA HIS A 318 -9.48 -16.53 -5.73
C HIS A 318 -8.16 -17.14 -5.26
N ARG A 319 -7.19 -16.29 -4.86
CA ARG A 319 -5.92 -16.69 -4.23
C ARG A 319 -6.11 -16.91 -2.74
N TRP A 320 -6.91 -17.91 -2.39
CA TRP A 320 -7.25 -18.23 -1.01
C TRP A 320 -7.32 -19.73 -0.80
N GLU A 321 -6.68 -20.20 0.26
CA GLU A 321 -6.61 -21.61 0.63
C GLU A 321 -6.57 -21.79 2.15
N ILE A 322 -6.94 -23.00 2.57
CA ILE A 322 -6.82 -23.49 3.94
C ILE A 322 -5.62 -24.46 3.94
N PRO A 323 -4.63 -24.26 4.83
CA PRO A 323 -3.51 -25.20 4.98
C PRO A 323 -3.99 -26.61 5.34
N GLU A 324 -3.83 -27.59 4.44
CA GLU A 324 -4.30 -28.97 4.63
C GLU A 324 -3.37 -29.82 5.53
N HIS A 325 -2.10 -29.44 5.68
CA HIS A 325 -1.09 -30.27 6.35
C HIS A 325 -0.12 -29.49 7.24
N THR A 326 -0.38 -29.51 8.55
CA THR A 326 0.69 -29.61 9.56
C THR A 326 0.31 -30.73 10.52
N ILE A 327 0.23 -31.94 9.97
CA ILE A 327 -0.21 -33.15 10.66
C ILE A 327 1.04 -33.93 11.06
N VAL A 328 1.67 -33.57 12.17
CA VAL A 328 2.39 -34.51 13.05
C VAL A 328 2.40 -33.91 14.46
N GLY A 329 1.73 -34.56 15.42
CA GLY A 329 2.11 -34.45 16.84
C GLY A 329 1.07 -34.00 17.88
N LYS A 330 -0.07 -33.37 17.53
CA LYS A 330 -1.11 -33.02 18.52
C LYS A 330 -2.51 -33.32 17.98
N ALA A 331 -3.23 -34.23 18.65
CA ALA A 331 -4.54 -34.72 18.21
C ALA A 331 -5.67 -33.67 18.31
N ASP A 332 -5.51 -32.64 19.15
CA ASP A 332 -6.57 -31.70 19.51
C ASP A 332 -6.76 -30.51 18.51
N PRO A 333 -5.70 -29.85 18.00
CA PRO A 333 -5.84 -28.80 16.97
C PRO A 333 -6.47 -29.28 15.65
N ILE A 334 -6.24 -30.54 15.30
CA ILE A 334 -6.67 -31.14 14.03
C ILE A 334 -8.20 -31.24 13.96
N THR A 335 -8.87 -31.49 15.09
CA THR A 335 -10.33 -31.64 15.14
C THR A 335 -11.03 -30.30 14.97
N LYS A 336 -10.50 -29.22 15.58
CA LYS A 336 -11.11 -27.88 15.50
C LYS A 336 -11.00 -27.28 14.10
N PHE A 337 -9.83 -27.35 13.46
CA PHE A 337 -9.64 -26.81 12.10
C PHE A 337 -10.45 -27.59 11.06
N ARG A 338 -10.54 -28.93 11.20
CA ARG A 338 -11.40 -29.77 10.35
C ARG A 338 -12.87 -29.42 10.53
N SER A 339 -13.35 -29.35 11.77
CA SER A 339 -14.73 -28.98 12.07
C SER A 339 -15.08 -27.57 11.57
N ALA A 340 -14.14 -26.62 11.69
CA ALA A 340 -14.27 -25.28 11.13
C ALA A 340 -14.37 -25.30 9.61
N THR A 341 -13.57 -26.14 8.94
CA THR A 341 -13.60 -26.32 7.49
C THR A 341 -14.93 -26.89 7.02
N GLU A 342 -15.47 -27.90 7.69
CA GLU A 342 -16.78 -28.47 7.37
C GLU A 342 -17.91 -27.44 7.53
N ARG A 343 -17.94 -26.72 8.66
CA ARG A 343 -18.91 -25.63 8.88
C ARG A 343 -18.80 -24.53 7.81
N PHE A 344 -17.57 -24.12 7.50
CA PHE A 344 -17.29 -23.14 6.45
C PHE A 344 -17.80 -23.61 5.08
N LEU A 345 -17.50 -24.85 4.70
CA LEU A 345 -17.96 -25.42 3.43
C LEU A 345 -19.48 -25.49 3.34
N ASN A 346 -20.17 -25.83 4.44
CA ASN A 346 -21.63 -25.82 4.49
C ASN A 346 -22.22 -24.41 4.31
N ILE A 347 -21.60 -23.39 4.90
CA ILE A 347 -22.01 -21.99 4.72
C ILE A 347 -21.80 -21.56 3.26
N VAL A 348 -20.62 -21.82 2.69
CA VAL A 348 -20.30 -21.49 1.29
C VAL A 348 -21.25 -22.20 0.33
N ARG A 349 -21.54 -23.49 0.57
CA ARG A 349 -22.51 -24.27 -0.20
C ARG A 349 -23.89 -23.65 -0.15
N SER A 350 -24.35 -23.24 1.03
CA SER A 350 -25.65 -22.60 1.20
C SER A 350 -25.74 -21.26 0.46
N ILE A 351 -24.68 -20.44 0.51
CA ILE A 351 -24.58 -19.17 -0.23
C ILE A 351 -24.64 -19.42 -1.74
N LEU A 352 -23.86 -20.39 -2.24
CA LEU A 352 -23.83 -20.73 -3.66
C LEU A 352 -25.15 -21.33 -4.13
N GLN A 353 -25.78 -22.20 -3.35
CA GLN A 353 -27.08 -22.77 -3.68
C GLN A 353 -28.14 -21.66 -3.79
N ARG A 354 -28.16 -20.72 -2.83
CA ARG A 354 -29.07 -19.57 -2.90
C ARG A 354 -28.81 -18.72 -4.15
N LEU A 355 -27.54 -18.48 -4.50
CA LEU A 355 -27.16 -17.73 -5.69
C LEU A 355 -27.64 -18.41 -6.98
N PHE A 356 -27.43 -19.72 -7.11
CA PHE A 356 -27.82 -20.46 -8.32
C PHE A 356 -29.33 -20.72 -8.42
N ASN A 357 -30.08 -20.57 -7.32
CA ASN A 357 -31.54 -20.58 -7.33
C ASN A 357 -32.12 -19.26 -7.87
N MET A 358 -31.34 -18.17 -7.93
CA MET A 358 -31.77 -16.90 -8.53
C MET A 358 -31.75 -16.98 -10.05
N THR A 359 -32.60 -16.19 -10.70
CA THR A 359 -32.59 -16.04 -12.16
C THR A 359 -31.30 -15.35 -12.62
N TYR A 360 -30.70 -15.88 -13.70
CA TYR A 360 -29.52 -15.29 -14.34
C TYR A 360 -29.93 -14.63 -15.67
N PRO A 361 -29.41 -13.43 -16.01
CA PRO A 361 -28.42 -12.65 -15.27
C PRO A 361 -28.99 -12.02 -13.99
N ILE A 362 -28.14 -11.91 -12.97
CA ILE A 362 -28.51 -11.23 -11.72
C ILE A 362 -28.72 -9.75 -12.05
N SER A 363 -29.83 -9.17 -11.55
CA SER A 363 -30.13 -7.76 -11.74
C SER A 363 -29.05 -6.86 -11.12
N GLN A 364 -28.76 -5.72 -11.75
CA GLN A 364 -27.75 -4.78 -11.25
C GLN A 364 -28.06 -4.29 -9.83
N SER A 365 -29.34 -4.16 -9.46
CA SER A 365 -29.80 -3.81 -8.10
C SER A 365 -29.46 -4.87 -7.04
N GLN A 366 -29.26 -6.13 -7.45
CA GLN A 366 -28.87 -7.23 -6.57
C GLN A 366 -27.34 -7.44 -6.53
N LEU A 367 -26.62 -6.90 -7.51
CA LEU A 367 -25.17 -6.89 -7.52
C LEU A 367 -24.69 -5.81 -6.54
N LEU A 368 -24.24 -6.23 -5.36
CA LEU A 368 -23.51 -5.33 -4.47
C LEU A 368 -22.31 -4.77 -5.22
N ALA A 369 -22.22 -3.44 -5.31
CA ALA A 369 -21.08 -2.78 -5.91
C ALA A 369 -19.79 -3.20 -5.18
N GLN A 370 -19.00 -4.07 -5.81
CA GLN A 370 -17.64 -4.34 -5.38
C GLN A 370 -16.77 -3.20 -5.88
N SER A 371 -16.87 -2.03 -5.24
CA SER A 371 -15.93 -0.96 -5.53
C SER A 371 -14.53 -1.44 -5.13
N SER A 372 -13.56 -1.24 -6.02
CA SER A 372 -12.14 -1.34 -5.68
C SER A 372 -11.78 -0.40 -4.52
N ASP A 373 -12.61 0.62 -4.25
CA ASP A 373 -12.62 1.43 -3.04
C ASP A 373 -12.79 0.64 -1.75
N ALA A 374 -13.74 -0.30 -1.70
CA ALA A 374 -14.04 -1.09 -0.50
C ALA A 374 -12.93 -2.11 -0.16
N LEU A 375 -12.10 -2.49 -1.14
CA LEU A 375 -10.94 -3.39 -0.99
C LEU A 375 -9.71 -2.70 -0.35
N SER A 376 -9.74 -1.38 -0.29
CA SER A 376 -8.65 -0.57 0.20
C SER A 376 -9.10 0.17 1.46
N SER A 377 -8.81 -0.38 2.64
CA SER A 377 -8.75 0.47 3.85
C SER A 377 -7.71 1.59 3.68
N ALA A 378 -6.82 1.51 2.69
CA ALA A 378 -5.98 2.62 2.29
C ALA A 378 -6.75 3.75 1.58
N ARG A 379 -7.98 3.59 1.07
CA ARG A 379 -8.80 4.75 0.65
C ARG A 379 -9.43 5.47 1.86
N SER A 380 -9.70 4.76 2.97
CA SER A 380 -10.20 5.43 4.19
C SER A 380 -9.15 6.22 4.98
N THR A 381 -7.86 5.89 4.85
CA THR A 381 -6.76 6.67 5.49
C THR A 381 -5.87 7.39 4.48
N SER A 382 -5.36 6.72 3.42
CA SER A 382 -4.42 7.36 2.47
C SER A 382 -5.06 8.36 1.50
N GLU A 383 -6.35 8.25 1.19
CA GLU A 383 -6.98 9.17 0.22
C GLU A 383 -7.66 10.37 0.85
N LYS A 384 -8.21 10.26 2.06
CA LYS A 384 -8.66 11.46 2.79
C LYS A 384 -7.49 12.28 3.33
N GLU A 385 -6.40 11.66 3.77
CA GLU A 385 -5.26 12.38 4.34
C GLU A 385 -4.33 13.01 3.28
N SER A 386 -4.20 12.46 2.06
CA SER A 386 -3.52 13.17 0.97
C SER A 386 -4.41 14.15 0.21
N ALA A 387 -5.73 13.93 0.14
CA ALA A 387 -6.66 14.96 -0.37
C ALA A 387 -6.76 16.19 0.54
N GLN A 388 -6.41 16.08 1.83
CA GLN A 388 -6.28 17.22 2.76
C GLN A 388 -4.91 17.91 2.72
N LEU A 389 -3.88 17.28 2.14
CA LEU A 389 -2.58 17.93 1.85
C LEU A 389 -2.63 18.83 0.60
N GLU A 390 -3.80 18.95 -0.02
CA GLU A 390 -4.09 19.71 -1.24
C GLU A 390 -5.18 20.79 -1.06
N LYS A 391 -5.56 21.19 0.16
CA LYS A 391 -6.47 22.34 0.34
C LYS A 391 -5.78 23.54 1.01
N SER A 392 -5.35 24.48 0.17
CA SER A 392 -5.15 25.88 0.55
C SER A 392 -6.49 26.61 0.44
N HIS A 393 -6.84 27.42 1.44
CA HIS A 393 -8.07 28.21 1.54
C HIS A 393 -8.12 29.35 0.49
N ARG A 394 -8.37 29.05 -0.79
CA ARG A 394 -8.71 30.06 -1.82
C ARG A 394 -9.71 29.63 -2.91
N GLU A 395 -10.41 28.51 -2.76
CA GLU A 395 -11.36 28.05 -3.80
C GLU A 395 -12.73 27.65 -3.23
N LEU A 396 -13.30 28.54 -2.43
CA LEU A 396 -14.75 28.61 -2.20
C LEU A 396 -15.15 30.09 -2.22
N GLU A 397 -14.91 30.72 -3.37
CA GLU A 397 -15.79 31.75 -3.92
C GLU A 397 -16.80 31.05 -4.84
#